data_AF-C5BSH1-F1
#
_entry.id   AF-C5BSH1-F1
#
_cell.length_a   1.000
_cell.length_b   1.000
_cell.length_c   1.000
_cell.angle_alpha   90.00
_cell.angle_beta   90.00
_cell.angle_gamma   90.00
#
_symmetry.space_group_name_H-M   'P 1'
#
loop_
_entity.id
_entity.type
_entity.pdbx_description
1 polymer ?
#
loop_
_entity_poly.entity_id
_entity_poly.type
_entity_poly.pdbx_seq_one_letter_code
_entity_poly.pdbx_strand_id
1 'polypeptide(L)'
;MAAQDRAQVKRFVAPTMRRALDLVGAEMGPEAVILSSRKVPEGVEVITAVEPDLPTSEIGARRDFGRHFDAELDTAMTSDAAWQTHAGIEQAAAKSGARVEMNEPSISASRSEELAREIEFARERMLDAKRRAKASEAPAPRAQPPAQTTIPAQASQSEAPQAMRHPDTRTRAYPDFASPDTQVQAEFGDSRSRAGTAQDDARLEQLQSDIADMRMLIEQQMWQMARRPEVSMPGQVQMPGRYSVINDRLARLGLPDALADRLLESAGQQSSMSKTWRQCMAHLSRQLPIAGQDLVQQGGVFAFVGQTGVGKTTTIAKLAARYVLDHGPGKVALITTDTYRVGAYDQLRSLGRILNVPVRAVDAEHSLLRVLASLKQFPLILIDTAGFRHGDPLLKEQLRKLDSCPAVKRVLVLACNSQRQTMTASTHAYASRQGIDACVLTKLDEAASLGEALSVLVERQLPVAYTTNGQEIPRDIARASAHQLVASAVALLRAEGEEYTSQTGG
;
A
#
# COMPACT_ATOMS: atom_id res chain seq x y z
N MET A 1 -46.36 39.16 -3.04
CA MET A 1 -45.18 39.47 -3.87
C MET A 1 -44.04 38.58 -3.42
N ALA A 2 -43.31 37.94 -4.34
CA ALA A 2 -42.08 37.24 -3.99
C ALA A 2 -40.90 38.19 -4.20
N ALA A 3 -40.07 38.39 -3.19
CA ALA A 3 -38.77 39.03 -3.35
C ALA A 3 -37.77 38.00 -3.91
N GLN A 4 -36.88 38.43 -4.79
CA GLN A 4 -35.80 37.58 -5.30
C GLN A 4 -34.56 37.77 -4.43
N ASP A 5 -34.37 36.89 -3.44
CA ASP A 5 -33.09 36.83 -2.72
C ASP A 5 -31.99 36.32 -3.66
N ARG A 6 -31.16 37.26 -4.12
CA ARG A 6 -29.91 36.98 -4.84
C ARG A 6 -28.79 36.90 -3.81
N ALA A 7 -28.10 35.75 -3.76
CA ALA A 7 -26.85 35.62 -3.02
C ALA A 7 -25.85 36.73 -3.45
N GLN A 8 -25.40 37.54 -2.51
CA GLN A 8 -24.48 38.64 -2.81
C GLN A 8 -23.05 38.10 -2.96
N VAL A 9 -22.62 37.91 -4.21
CA VAL A 9 -21.22 37.62 -4.54
C VAL A 9 -20.44 38.93 -4.58
N LYS A 10 -19.40 39.07 -3.75
CA LYS A 10 -18.45 40.18 -3.77
C LYS A 10 -17.04 39.70 -4.10
N ARG A 11 -16.22 40.64 -4.60
CA ARG A 11 -14.80 40.43 -4.92
C ARG A 11 -13.95 41.43 -4.17
N PHE A 12 -12.87 40.93 -3.56
CA PHE A 12 -11.83 41.69 -2.87
C PHE A 12 -10.49 41.45 -3.55
N VAL A 13 -9.62 42.47 -3.59
CA VAL A 13 -8.22 42.35 -4.04
C VAL A 13 -7.34 43.04 -3.00
N ALA A 14 -6.27 42.37 -2.55
CA ALA A 14 -5.33 42.95 -1.59
C ALA A 14 -3.89 42.41 -1.77
N PRO A 15 -2.85 43.13 -1.33
CA PRO A 15 -1.45 42.71 -1.51
C PRO A 15 -1.08 41.36 -0.89
N THR A 16 -1.82 40.90 0.14
CA THR A 16 -1.61 39.60 0.78
C THR A 16 -2.95 38.92 1.10
N MET A 17 -2.96 37.58 1.16
CA MET A 17 -4.16 36.80 1.49
C MET A 17 -4.74 37.19 2.86
N ARG A 18 -3.89 37.45 3.86
CA ARG A 18 -4.34 37.93 5.18
C ARG A 18 -5.12 39.23 5.06
N ARG A 19 -4.60 40.21 4.31
CA ARG A 19 -5.25 41.50 4.07
C ARG A 19 -6.57 41.36 3.29
N ALA A 20 -6.67 40.39 2.38
CA ALA A 20 -7.92 40.08 1.69
C ALA A 20 -8.96 39.45 2.63
N LEU A 21 -8.55 38.56 3.53
CA LEU A 21 -9.41 37.97 4.56
C LEU A 21 -9.87 39.01 5.60
N ASP A 22 -9.00 39.93 6.02
CA ASP A 22 -9.36 41.05 6.90
C ASP A 22 -10.50 41.90 6.28
N LEU A 23 -10.42 42.18 4.97
CA LEU A 23 -11.44 42.93 4.23
C LEU A 23 -12.76 42.14 4.08
N VAL A 24 -12.69 40.84 3.76
CA VAL A 24 -13.86 39.97 3.71
C VAL A 24 -14.58 39.95 5.05
N GLY A 25 -13.86 39.73 6.16
CA GLY A 25 -14.46 39.70 7.49
C GLY A 25 -15.07 41.03 7.92
N ALA A 26 -14.45 42.15 7.53
CA ALA A 26 -14.96 43.49 7.83
C ALA A 26 -16.21 43.89 7.04
N GLU A 27 -16.38 43.41 5.79
CA GLU A 27 -17.48 43.86 4.90
C GLU A 27 -18.58 42.80 4.67
N MET A 28 -18.30 41.52 4.91
CA MET A 28 -19.23 40.39 4.71
C MET A 28 -19.49 39.58 5.99
N GLY A 29 -18.78 39.85 7.09
CA GLY A 29 -18.94 39.17 8.37
C GLY A 29 -18.34 37.76 8.44
N PRO A 30 -18.51 37.05 9.57
CA PRO A 30 -17.89 35.74 9.81
C PRO A 30 -18.51 34.60 8.96
N GLU A 31 -19.75 34.76 8.50
CA GLU A 31 -20.48 33.75 7.70
C GLU A 31 -20.15 33.81 6.19
N ALA A 32 -19.15 34.62 5.79
CA ALA A 32 -18.76 34.80 4.40
C ALA A 32 -18.00 33.57 3.85
N VAL A 33 -18.63 32.83 2.93
CA VAL A 33 -18.04 31.66 2.28
C VAL A 33 -17.14 32.10 1.13
N ILE A 34 -15.87 31.68 1.15
CA ILE A 34 -14.92 31.92 0.05
C ILE A 34 -15.18 30.91 -1.06
N LEU A 35 -15.57 31.42 -2.24
CA LEU A 35 -15.84 30.63 -3.44
C LEU A 35 -14.57 30.40 -4.28
N SER A 36 -13.65 31.36 -4.28
CA SER A 36 -12.40 31.30 -5.04
C SER A 36 -11.35 32.25 -4.47
N SER A 37 -10.08 31.87 -4.59
CA SER A 37 -8.94 32.78 -4.39
C SER A 37 -7.88 32.52 -5.46
N ARG A 38 -7.33 33.58 -6.06
CA ARG A 38 -6.24 33.49 -7.04
C ARG A 38 -5.20 34.60 -6.84
N LYS A 39 -3.95 34.33 -7.22
CA LYS A 39 -2.91 35.37 -7.30
C LYS A 39 -3.12 36.23 -8.56
N VAL A 40 -2.90 37.52 -8.43
CA VAL A 40 -2.97 38.54 -9.50
C VAL A 40 -1.76 39.47 -9.39
N PRO A 41 -1.42 40.27 -10.42
CA PRO A 41 -0.28 41.20 -10.33
C PRO A 41 -0.37 42.20 -9.15
N GLU A 42 -1.58 42.50 -8.70
CA GLU A 42 -1.90 43.39 -7.58
C GLU A 42 -1.92 42.69 -6.20
N GLY A 43 -1.62 41.37 -6.15
CA GLY A 43 -1.60 40.57 -4.93
C GLY A 43 -2.48 39.32 -5.01
N VAL A 44 -3.56 39.29 -4.23
CA VAL A 44 -4.51 38.16 -4.14
C VAL A 44 -5.94 38.66 -4.33
N GLU A 45 -6.65 38.06 -5.27
CA GLU A 45 -8.07 38.25 -5.55
C GLU A 45 -8.87 37.14 -4.86
N VAL A 46 -9.88 37.52 -4.07
CA VAL A 46 -10.76 36.61 -3.32
C VAL A 46 -12.21 36.92 -3.67
N ILE A 47 -13.00 35.90 -3.98
CA ILE A 47 -14.43 35.99 -4.30
C ILE A 47 -15.22 35.26 -3.22
N THR A 48 -16.20 35.94 -2.65
CA THR A 48 -16.99 35.44 -1.50
C THR A 48 -18.48 35.63 -1.71
N ALA A 49 -19.30 34.82 -1.03
CA ALA A 49 -20.75 34.98 -0.97
C ALA A 49 -21.28 34.72 0.45
N VAL A 50 -22.48 35.23 0.71
CA VAL A 50 -23.30 34.87 1.88
C VAL A 50 -24.58 34.22 1.35
N GLU A 51 -24.94 33.07 1.92
CA GLU A 51 -26.04 32.21 1.48
C GLU A 51 -27.02 32.02 2.67
N PRO A 52 -28.30 32.42 2.55
CA PRO A 52 -29.24 32.38 3.66
C PRO A 52 -29.86 30.98 3.89
N ASP A 53 -29.93 30.60 5.17
CA ASP A 53 -30.55 29.43 5.80
C ASP A 53 -31.23 28.35 4.91
N LEU A 54 -30.63 27.14 4.91
CA LEU A 54 -31.31 25.89 4.58
C LEU A 54 -31.63 25.07 5.86
N PRO A 55 -32.84 24.49 5.99
CA PRO A 55 -33.25 23.77 7.19
C PRO A 55 -32.45 22.47 7.36
N THR A 56 -31.83 22.29 8.53
CA THR A 56 -30.82 21.23 8.77
C THR A 56 -31.04 20.46 10.06
N SER A 57 -31.99 19.50 10.03
CA SER A 57 -32.24 18.57 11.14
C SER A 57 -31.18 17.47 11.29
N GLU A 58 -30.54 17.04 10.20
CA GLU A 58 -29.60 15.88 10.21
C GLU A 58 -28.10 16.25 10.22
N ILE A 59 -27.75 17.53 10.11
CA ILE A 59 -26.36 18.00 10.09
C ILE A 59 -25.91 18.53 11.46
N GLY A 60 -26.82 19.10 12.27
CA GLY A 60 -26.52 19.63 13.62
C GLY A 60 -25.88 18.57 14.53
N ALA A 61 -26.54 17.42 14.69
CA ALA A 61 -26.06 16.32 15.54
C ALA A 61 -24.65 15.78 15.22
N ARG A 62 -24.09 16.07 14.03
CA ARG A 62 -22.70 15.75 13.65
C ARG A 62 -21.72 16.91 13.80
N ARG A 63 -22.19 18.15 13.91
CA ARG A 63 -21.38 19.34 14.22
C ARG A 63 -21.27 19.58 15.73
N ASP A 64 -22.36 19.38 16.46
CA ASP A 64 -22.43 19.68 17.90
C ASP A 64 -21.57 18.71 18.73
N PHE A 65 -21.54 17.42 18.34
CA PHE A 65 -20.66 16.43 18.98
C PHE A 65 -19.17 16.77 18.84
N GLY A 66 -18.77 17.44 17.75
CA GLY A 66 -17.40 17.95 17.60
C GLY A 66 -17.16 19.17 18.48
N ARG A 67 -18.05 20.17 18.38
CA ARG A 67 -17.90 21.45 19.11
C ARG A 67 -17.96 21.30 20.63
N HIS A 68 -18.81 20.43 21.18
CA HIS A 68 -18.82 20.18 22.63
C HIS A 68 -17.54 19.45 23.10
N PHE A 69 -17.01 18.50 22.32
CA PHE A 69 -15.80 17.79 22.71
C PHE A 69 -14.55 18.70 22.69
N ASP A 70 -14.44 19.60 21.71
CA ASP A 70 -13.35 20.60 21.69
C ASP A 70 -13.54 21.67 22.79
N ALA A 71 -14.78 22.09 23.08
CA ALA A 71 -15.06 23.09 24.11
C ALA A 71 -14.80 22.60 25.56
N GLU A 72 -15.11 21.35 25.88
CA GLU A 72 -14.70 20.75 27.17
C GLU A 72 -13.17 20.67 27.29
N LEU A 73 -12.47 20.41 26.18
CA LEU A 73 -11.01 20.34 26.14
C LEU A 73 -10.35 21.70 26.34
N ASP A 74 -10.76 22.72 25.60
CA ASP A 74 -10.20 24.08 25.75
C ASP A 74 -10.47 24.63 27.15
N THR A 75 -11.68 24.43 27.70
CA THR A 75 -12.01 24.82 29.09
C THR A 75 -11.07 24.15 30.10
N ALA A 76 -10.75 22.86 29.92
CA ALA A 76 -9.81 22.11 30.75
C ALA A 76 -8.33 22.50 30.53
N MET A 77 -7.98 23.13 29.40
CA MET A 77 -6.61 23.60 29.13
C MET A 77 -6.39 25.08 29.47
N THR A 78 -7.46 25.87 29.70
CA THR A 78 -7.37 27.28 30.16
C THR A 78 -7.10 27.48 31.66
N SER A 79 -6.91 26.41 32.44
CA SER A 79 -6.47 26.54 33.84
C SER A 79 -4.96 26.81 33.92
N ASP A 80 -4.59 28.09 34.00
CA ASP A 80 -3.20 28.57 34.10
C ASP A 80 -2.44 27.93 35.29
N ALA A 81 -1.55 26.98 34.98
CA ALA A 81 -0.60 26.39 35.93
C ALA A 81 0.61 25.68 35.27
N ALA A 82 0.41 25.05 34.10
CA ALA A 82 1.33 24.00 33.62
C ALA A 82 2.48 24.44 32.71
N TRP A 83 2.51 25.68 32.21
CA TRP A 83 3.44 26.11 31.13
C TRP A 83 4.51 27.14 31.54
N GLN A 84 4.90 27.19 32.83
CA GLN A 84 6.06 27.96 33.28
C GLN A 84 7.04 27.12 34.12
N THR A 85 8.01 26.44 33.48
CA THR A 85 9.20 25.91 34.21
C THR A 85 10.48 25.69 33.38
N HIS A 86 10.74 26.47 32.33
CA HIS A 86 12.06 26.41 31.64
C HIS A 86 13.26 26.67 32.58
N ALA A 87 13.06 27.39 33.69
CA ALA A 87 14.06 27.64 34.73
C ALA A 87 14.52 26.37 35.50
N GLY A 88 13.77 25.26 35.45
CA GLY A 88 14.11 24.04 36.19
C GLY A 88 15.33 23.28 35.64
N ILE A 89 15.61 23.42 34.34
CA ILE A 89 16.66 22.64 33.66
C ILE A 89 18.04 23.25 33.90
N GLU A 90 18.17 24.58 33.89
CA GLU A 90 19.45 25.27 34.14
C GLU A 90 19.95 25.06 35.58
N GLN A 91 19.06 25.06 36.57
CA GLN A 91 19.43 24.78 37.96
C GLN A 91 19.86 23.33 38.21
N ALA A 92 19.45 22.39 37.36
CA ALA A 92 19.95 21.02 37.39
C ALA A 92 21.36 20.93 36.76
N ALA A 93 21.55 21.54 35.58
CA ALA A 93 22.82 21.54 34.87
C ALA A 93 23.96 22.16 35.71
N ALA A 94 23.68 23.23 36.46
CA ALA A 94 24.66 23.89 37.33
C ALA A 94 25.21 23.01 38.49
N LYS A 95 24.57 21.87 38.80
CA LYS A 95 24.99 20.98 39.91
C LYS A 95 25.79 19.75 39.46
N SER A 96 25.89 19.49 38.16
CA SER A 96 26.71 18.41 37.61
C SER A 96 27.77 19.00 36.67
N GLY A 97 29.03 19.06 37.12
CA GLY A 97 30.17 19.63 36.39
C GLY A 97 30.63 18.81 35.16
N ALA A 98 29.72 18.22 34.41
CA ALA A 98 29.97 17.46 33.19
C ALA A 98 29.70 18.34 31.96
N ARG A 99 30.77 18.82 31.32
CA ARG A 99 30.70 19.59 30.07
C ARG A 99 30.30 18.67 28.91
N VAL A 100 29.00 18.57 28.64
CA VAL A 100 28.48 17.90 27.44
C VAL A 100 28.61 18.86 26.25
N GLU A 101 29.47 18.52 25.28
CA GLU A 101 29.49 19.22 24.00
C GLU A 101 28.28 18.79 23.17
N MET A 102 27.29 19.68 23.02
CA MET A 102 26.12 19.43 22.18
C MET A 102 26.49 19.56 20.71
N ASN A 103 26.78 18.42 20.07
CA ASN A 103 26.90 18.33 18.63
C ASN A 103 25.54 17.94 18.02
N GLU A 104 24.74 18.93 17.63
CA GLU A 104 23.38 18.71 17.12
C GLU A 104 23.39 18.10 15.70
N PRO A 105 22.79 16.92 15.47
CA PRO A 105 22.49 16.46 14.12
C PRO A 105 21.23 17.19 13.62
N SER A 106 21.41 18.23 12.81
CA SER A 106 20.33 19.07 12.29
C SER A 106 19.44 18.34 11.27
N ILE A 107 18.37 17.71 11.76
CA ILE A 107 17.31 17.17 10.90
C ILE A 107 16.52 18.35 10.31
N SER A 108 16.65 18.56 9.00
CA SER A 108 16.15 19.77 8.34
C SER A 108 14.61 19.87 8.33
N ALA A 109 14.10 21.06 8.68
CA ALA A 109 12.67 21.37 8.69
C ALA A 109 11.99 21.14 7.33
N SER A 110 12.75 21.17 6.23
CA SER A 110 12.29 20.88 4.87
C SER A 110 11.50 19.57 4.77
N ARG A 111 11.91 18.51 5.46
CA ARG A 111 11.27 17.18 5.36
C ARG A 111 9.89 17.13 6.05
N SER A 112 9.66 18.02 7.01
CA SER A 112 8.35 18.20 7.65
C SER A 112 7.40 19.01 6.77
N GLU A 113 7.90 20.04 6.09
CA GLU A 113 7.12 20.80 5.12
C GLU A 113 6.77 20.00 3.86
N GLU A 114 7.72 19.22 3.36
CA GLU A 114 7.58 18.36 2.17
C GLU A 114 6.43 17.35 2.36
N LEU A 115 6.43 16.65 3.49
CA LEU A 115 5.34 15.76 3.89
C LEU A 115 4.01 16.53 4.07
N ALA A 116 4.02 17.73 4.65
CA ALA A 116 2.80 18.53 4.81
C ALA A 116 2.18 18.94 3.46
N ARG A 117 3.02 19.28 2.47
CA ARG A 117 2.58 19.56 1.09
C ARG A 117 2.05 18.31 0.39
N GLU A 118 2.71 17.17 0.58
CA GLU A 118 2.25 15.89 0.02
C GLU A 118 0.88 15.47 0.55
N ILE A 119 0.63 15.61 1.87
CA ILE A 119 -0.66 15.24 2.47
C ILE A 119 -1.79 16.18 2.01
N GLU A 120 -1.52 17.48 1.81
CA GLU A 120 -2.53 18.40 1.25
C GLU A 120 -2.78 18.13 -0.25
N PHE A 121 -1.78 17.72 -1.03
CA PHE A 121 -1.96 17.25 -2.41
C PHE A 121 -2.76 15.93 -2.48
N ALA A 122 -2.54 15.02 -1.53
CA ALA A 122 -3.35 13.81 -1.37
C ALA A 122 -4.81 14.17 -1.03
N ARG A 123 -5.04 15.18 -0.16
CA ARG A 123 -6.37 15.70 0.19
C ARG A 123 -7.12 16.25 -1.01
N GLU A 124 -6.48 17.06 -1.86
CA GLU A 124 -7.09 17.56 -3.10
C GLU A 124 -7.51 16.40 -4.02
N ARG A 125 -6.63 15.41 -4.21
CA ARG A 125 -6.91 14.23 -5.05
C ARG A 125 -7.99 13.32 -4.46
N MET A 126 -8.08 13.20 -3.14
CA MET A 126 -9.19 12.51 -2.45
C MET A 126 -10.52 13.26 -2.60
N LEU A 127 -10.51 14.60 -2.52
CA LEU A 127 -11.70 15.43 -2.76
C LEU A 127 -12.18 15.32 -4.22
N ASP A 128 -11.26 15.31 -5.19
CA ASP A 128 -11.61 15.14 -6.60
C ASP A 128 -12.05 13.71 -6.95
N ALA A 129 -11.46 12.67 -6.35
CA ALA A 129 -11.98 11.31 -6.45
C ALA A 129 -13.41 11.22 -5.90
N LYS A 130 -13.69 11.87 -4.76
CA LYS A 130 -15.02 11.93 -4.14
C LYS A 130 -16.02 12.76 -4.96
N ARG A 131 -15.59 13.84 -5.61
CA ARG A 131 -16.38 14.61 -6.59
C ARG A 131 -16.74 13.76 -7.81
N ARG A 132 -15.80 13.00 -8.37
CA ARG A 132 -16.04 12.09 -9.50
C ARG A 132 -17.00 10.95 -9.14
N ALA A 133 -16.83 10.33 -7.96
CA ALA A 133 -17.77 9.33 -7.46
C ALA A 133 -19.19 9.92 -7.32
N LYS A 134 -19.33 11.09 -6.69
CA LYS A 134 -20.64 11.74 -6.52
C LYS A 134 -21.27 12.23 -7.83
N ALA A 135 -20.46 12.56 -8.85
CA ALA A 135 -20.94 12.83 -10.20
C ALA A 135 -21.43 11.57 -10.92
N SER A 136 -20.92 10.39 -10.55
CA SER A 136 -21.38 9.08 -11.06
C SER A 136 -22.69 8.59 -10.40
N GLU A 137 -23.19 9.26 -9.35
CA GLU A 137 -24.44 8.94 -8.67
C GLU A 137 -25.64 9.78 -9.15
N ALA A 138 -25.45 10.62 -10.18
CA ALA A 138 -26.56 11.39 -10.77
C ALA A 138 -27.59 10.47 -11.47
N PRO A 139 -28.91 10.66 -11.26
CA PRO A 139 -29.91 9.76 -11.86
C PRO A 139 -29.92 9.81 -13.38
N ALA A 140 -29.80 8.65 -14.03
CA ALA A 140 -29.95 8.55 -15.48
C ALA A 140 -31.38 8.95 -15.91
N PRO A 141 -31.55 9.76 -16.98
CA PRO A 141 -32.86 10.10 -17.50
C PRO A 141 -33.57 8.84 -18.02
N ARG A 142 -34.87 8.72 -17.75
CA ARG A 142 -35.69 7.57 -18.18
C ARG A 142 -35.68 7.43 -19.71
N ALA A 143 -35.07 6.37 -20.21
CA ALA A 143 -35.23 5.95 -21.60
C ALA A 143 -36.70 5.53 -21.85
N GLN A 144 -37.29 6.03 -22.92
CA GLN A 144 -38.58 5.56 -23.43
C GLN A 144 -38.35 4.34 -24.35
N PRO A 145 -39.26 3.35 -24.39
CA PRO A 145 -39.16 2.25 -25.35
C PRO A 145 -39.40 2.78 -26.78
N PRO A 146 -38.61 2.35 -27.79
CA PRO A 146 -38.75 2.84 -29.15
C PRO A 146 -40.03 2.30 -29.80
N ALA A 147 -40.80 3.20 -30.43
CA ALA A 147 -41.96 2.84 -31.23
C ALA A 147 -41.55 2.21 -32.58
N GLN A 148 -42.40 1.33 -33.11
CA GLN A 148 -42.25 0.77 -34.44
C GLN A 148 -42.57 1.81 -35.51
N THR A 149 -41.70 1.99 -36.51
CA THR A 149 -42.05 2.71 -37.74
C THR A 149 -41.37 2.09 -38.95
N THR A 150 -42.16 1.81 -39.99
CA THR A 150 -41.75 1.13 -41.23
C THR A 150 -41.46 2.11 -42.36
N ILE A 151 -40.36 1.92 -43.09
CA ILE A 151 -40.15 2.44 -44.46
C ILE A 151 -39.26 1.43 -45.26
N PRO A 152 -39.16 1.49 -46.61
CA PRO A 152 -39.37 0.29 -47.42
C PRO A 152 -38.13 -0.19 -48.19
N ALA A 153 -38.30 -1.31 -48.91
CA ALA A 153 -37.25 -1.91 -49.74
C ALA A 153 -37.17 -1.33 -51.17
N GLN A 154 -35.95 -1.22 -51.69
CA GLN A 154 -35.63 -1.29 -53.13
C GLN A 154 -34.35 -2.13 -53.33
N ALA A 155 -34.18 -2.70 -54.53
CA ALA A 155 -33.14 -3.70 -54.85
C ALA A 155 -31.85 -3.04 -55.41
N SER A 156 -30.75 -3.74 -55.74
CA SER A 156 -30.68 -4.77 -56.81
C SER A 156 -29.38 -5.61 -56.78
N GLN A 157 -29.52 -6.92 -57.03
CA GLN A 157 -28.71 -7.83 -57.92
C GLN A 157 -27.16 -7.89 -57.75
N SER A 158 -26.43 -8.97 -58.06
CA SER A 158 -26.70 -10.24 -58.79
C SER A 158 -25.91 -11.39 -58.09
N GLU A 159 -26.51 -12.50 -57.68
CA GLU A 159 -26.79 -13.77 -58.41
C GLU A 159 -25.61 -14.76 -58.61
N ALA A 160 -25.96 -16.06 -58.52
CA ALA A 160 -25.14 -17.23 -58.78
C ALA A 160 -25.99 -18.32 -59.49
N PRO A 161 -25.39 -19.36 -60.12
CA PRO A 161 -26.13 -20.25 -61.04
C PRO A 161 -27.12 -21.23 -60.38
N GLN A 162 -28.13 -21.63 -61.17
CA GLN A 162 -29.15 -22.65 -60.87
C GLN A 162 -28.62 -24.06 -61.28
N ALA A 163 -29.23 -25.23 -61.00
CA ALA A 163 -30.56 -25.65 -60.54
C ALA A 163 -30.47 -27.08 -59.86
N MET A 164 -31.45 -27.98 -59.70
CA MET A 164 -32.87 -28.13 -60.10
C MET A 164 -33.62 -29.14 -59.18
N ARG A 165 -34.96 -28.96 -59.02
CA ARG A 165 -36.08 -29.94 -58.95
C ARG A 165 -35.83 -31.38 -58.39
N HIS A 166 -36.38 -31.78 -57.23
CA HIS A 166 -37.80 -32.22 -56.93
C HIS A 166 -38.06 -33.74 -57.09
N PRO A 167 -39.10 -34.35 -56.45
CA PRO A 167 -39.77 -34.06 -55.16
C PRO A 167 -40.08 -35.33 -54.30
N ASP A 168 -40.88 -35.15 -53.23
CA ASP A 168 -41.83 -36.15 -52.64
C ASP A 168 -41.30 -37.43 -51.92
N THR A 169 -41.99 -38.05 -50.92
CA THR A 169 -43.26 -37.73 -50.22
C THR A 169 -43.34 -38.35 -48.79
N ARG A 170 -44.20 -37.74 -47.94
CA ARG A 170 -45.13 -38.36 -46.94
C ARG A 170 -44.64 -39.14 -45.68
N THR A 171 -45.05 -38.58 -44.53
CA THR A 171 -45.90 -39.24 -43.49
C THR A 171 -45.26 -40.05 -42.32
N ARG A 172 -45.04 -39.32 -41.21
CA ARG A 172 -45.71 -39.48 -39.88
C ARG A 172 -45.38 -40.67 -38.95
N ALA A 173 -45.24 -40.32 -37.66
CA ALA A 173 -45.47 -41.08 -36.41
C ALA A 173 -44.26 -41.54 -35.57
N TYR A 174 -44.32 -41.17 -34.29
CA TYR A 174 -43.61 -41.70 -33.10
C TYR A 174 -44.29 -43.04 -32.64
N PRO A 175 -43.78 -43.82 -31.64
CA PRO A 175 -42.81 -43.45 -30.60
C PRO A 175 -41.69 -44.45 -30.21
N ASP A 176 -40.78 -43.90 -29.41
CA ASP A 176 -39.98 -44.44 -28.29
C ASP A 176 -40.14 -45.92 -27.84
N PHE A 177 -38.99 -46.60 -27.63
CA PHE A 177 -38.79 -47.79 -26.78
C PHE A 177 -37.29 -47.98 -26.48
N ALA A 178 -36.94 -48.65 -25.36
CA ALA A 178 -35.57 -48.65 -24.82
C ALA A 178 -34.94 -50.06 -24.64
N SER A 179 -33.64 -50.15 -24.97
CA SER A 179 -32.64 -51.13 -24.51
C SER A 179 -32.79 -52.62 -24.89
N PRO A 180 -31.72 -53.46 -24.86
CA PRO A 180 -30.28 -53.18 -24.94
C PRO A 180 -29.56 -53.99 -26.07
N ASP A 181 -28.22 -53.92 -26.11
CA ASP A 181 -27.25 -54.88 -26.69
C ASP A 181 -27.45 -55.48 -28.10
N THR A 182 -26.68 -54.98 -29.06
CA THR A 182 -25.99 -55.80 -30.09
C THR A 182 -24.75 -55.05 -30.60
N GLN A 183 -23.64 -55.75 -30.80
CA GLN A 183 -22.41 -55.18 -31.33
C GLN A 183 -22.49 -55.00 -32.86
N VAL A 184 -22.22 -53.79 -33.36
CA VAL A 184 -21.86 -53.53 -34.77
C VAL A 184 -20.70 -52.54 -34.80
N GLN A 185 -19.71 -52.80 -35.66
CA GLN A 185 -18.50 -51.98 -35.80
C GLN A 185 -18.79 -50.68 -36.55
N ALA A 186 -18.20 -49.57 -36.10
CA ALA A 186 -18.22 -48.29 -36.79
C ALA A 186 -16.84 -47.62 -36.72
N GLU A 187 -15.95 -47.99 -37.64
CA GLU A 187 -14.75 -47.20 -37.92
C GLU A 187 -15.11 -45.93 -38.70
N PHE A 188 -15.11 -44.77 -38.05
CA PHE A 188 -14.80 -43.49 -38.70
C PHE A 188 -14.16 -42.56 -37.68
N GLY A 189 -12.96 -42.05 -37.99
CA GLY A 189 -12.07 -41.46 -36.99
C GLY A 189 -11.97 -39.93 -37.04
N ASP A 190 -11.95 -39.30 -35.86
CA ASP A 190 -11.39 -37.96 -35.65
C ASP A 190 -10.40 -38.01 -34.47
N SER A 191 -9.14 -38.32 -34.77
CA SER A 191 -8.07 -38.46 -33.75
C SER A 191 -6.66 -38.15 -34.26
N ARG A 192 -6.52 -37.59 -35.48
CA ARG A 192 -5.20 -37.29 -36.09
C ARG A 192 -4.84 -35.79 -36.11
N SER A 193 -5.81 -34.91 -35.82
CA SER A 193 -5.67 -33.45 -35.88
C SER A 193 -4.99 -32.83 -34.64
N ARG A 194 -5.23 -33.38 -33.43
CA ARG A 194 -4.67 -32.87 -32.16
C ARG A 194 -3.24 -33.32 -31.83
N ALA A 195 -2.72 -34.34 -32.51
CA ALA A 195 -1.40 -34.90 -32.20
C ALA A 195 -0.24 -34.01 -32.69
N GLY A 196 -0.38 -33.40 -33.87
CA GLY A 196 0.64 -32.55 -34.46
C GLY A 196 0.89 -31.27 -33.64
N THR A 197 -0.18 -30.54 -33.31
CA THR A 197 -0.09 -29.28 -32.56
C THR A 197 0.62 -29.47 -31.23
N ALA A 198 0.22 -30.45 -30.42
CA ALA A 198 0.84 -30.72 -29.12
C ALA A 198 2.32 -31.10 -29.22
N GLN A 199 2.76 -31.71 -30.33
CA GLN A 199 4.14 -32.11 -30.53
C GLN A 199 5.01 -30.94 -31.05
N ASP A 200 4.44 -30.00 -31.79
CA ASP A 200 5.12 -28.76 -32.19
C ASP A 200 5.13 -27.71 -31.06
N ASP A 201 4.08 -27.63 -30.24
CA ASP A 201 4.07 -26.84 -29.00
C ASP A 201 5.18 -27.31 -28.05
N ALA A 202 5.34 -28.61 -27.84
CA ALA A 202 6.41 -29.18 -27.02
C ALA A 202 7.81 -28.89 -27.57
N ARG A 203 7.98 -28.85 -28.90
CA ARG A 203 9.24 -28.44 -29.55
C ARG A 203 9.51 -26.95 -29.32
N LEU A 204 8.50 -26.10 -29.43
CA LEU A 204 8.61 -24.66 -29.17
C LEU A 204 8.96 -24.38 -27.71
N GLU A 205 8.33 -25.05 -26.73
CA GLU A 205 8.71 -24.94 -25.32
C GLU A 205 10.16 -25.35 -25.05
N GLN A 206 10.64 -26.41 -25.72
CA GLN A 206 12.02 -26.86 -25.56
C GLN A 206 13.01 -25.87 -26.16
N LEU A 207 12.79 -25.38 -27.39
CA LEU A 207 13.62 -24.34 -28.01
C LEU A 207 13.64 -23.04 -27.19
N GLN A 208 12.49 -22.61 -26.64
CA GLN A 208 12.44 -21.47 -25.71
C GLN A 208 13.25 -21.72 -24.43
N SER A 209 13.23 -22.94 -23.89
CA SER A 209 14.03 -23.29 -22.73
C SER A 209 15.53 -23.33 -23.04
N ASP A 210 15.93 -23.81 -24.22
CA ASP A 210 17.34 -23.90 -24.62
C ASP A 210 17.92 -22.49 -24.88
N ILE A 211 17.12 -21.59 -25.49
CA ILE A 211 17.47 -20.17 -25.65
C ILE A 211 17.62 -19.47 -24.28
N ALA A 212 16.73 -19.75 -23.33
CA ALA A 212 16.80 -19.18 -21.99
C ALA A 212 17.99 -19.72 -21.18
N ASP A 213 18.34 -21.01 -21.32
CA ASP A 213 19.54 -21.61 -20.72
C ASP A 213 20.83 -21.01 -21.33
N MET A 214 20.90 -20.82 -22.65
CA MET A 214 22.02 -20.13 -23.30
C MET A 214 22.16 -18.68 -22.80
N ARG A 215 21.05 -17.94 -22.66
CA ARG A 215 21.06 -16.59 -22.08
C ARG A 215 21.60 -16.60 -20.65
N MET A 216 21.24 -17.58 -19.81
CA MET A 216 21.77 -17.70 -18.45
C MET A 216 23.28 -17.95 -18.39
N LEU A 217 23.82 -18.72 -19.34
CA LEU A 217 25.27 -18.97 -19.45
C LEU A 217 26.03 -17.71 -19.91
N ILE A 218 25.49 -16.96 -20.88
CA ILE A 218 26.07 -15.70 -21.34
C ILE A 218 26.04 -14.64 -20.24
N GLU A 219 24.91 -14.50 -19.54
CA GLU A 219 24.79 -13.64 -18.35
C GLU A 219 25.89 -14.01 -17.33
N GLN A 220 26.09 -15.30 -17.01
CA GLN A 220 27.15 -15.73 -16.08
C GLN A 220 28.56 -15.36 -16.56
N GLN A 221 28.90 -15.59 -17.83
CA GLN A 221 30.23 -15.31 -18.35
C GLN A 221 30.57 -13.81 -18.32
N MET A 222 29.60 -12.94 -18.66
CA MET A 222 29.79 -11.49 -18.57
C MET A 222 30.01 -11.04 -17.10
N TRP A 223 29.26 -11.61 -16.15
CA TRP A 223 29.46 -11.34 -14.72
C TRP A 223 30.79 -11.89 -14.17
N GLN A 224 31.30 -13.00 -14.71
CA GLN A 224 32.64 -13.52 -14.38
C GLN A 224 33.75 -12.64 -14.95
N MET A 225 33.59 -12.02 -16.12
CA MET A 225 34.55 -11.06 -16.67
C MET A 225 34.54 -9.70 -15.95
N ALA A 226 33.37 -9.27 -15.45
CA ALA A 226 33.25 -8.04 -14.65
C ALA A 226 33.91 -8.16 -13.26
N ARG A 227 33.97 -9.36 -12.69
CA ARG A 227 34.74 -9.65 -11.47
C ARG A 227 36.22 -9.85 -11.79
N ARG A 228 37.09 -8.99 -11.28
CA ARG A 228 38.53 -9.34 -11.16
C ARG A 228 38.67 -10.60 -10.30
N PRO A 229 39.54 -11.56 -10.67
CA PRO A 229 39.65 -12.82 -9.95
C PRO A 229 40.39 -12.64 -8.61
N GLU A 230 39.63 -12.37 -7.55
CA GLU A 230 40.12 -12.61 -6.19
C GLU A 230 40.23 -14.11 -5.89
N VAL A 231 41.17 -14.46 -5.01
CA VAL A 231 41.72 -15.80 -4.85
C VAL A 231 40.65 -16.84 -4.48
N SER A 232 40.44 -17.82 -5.37
CA SER A 232 39.68 -19.04 -5.07
C SER A 232 40.31 -19.80 -3.91
N MET A 233 39.68 -19.77 -2.74
CA MET A 233 40.16 -20.49 -1.55
C MET A 233 40.08 -22.02 -1.77
N PRO A 234 41.17 -22.77 -1.51
CA PRO A 234 41.18 -24.22 -1.72
C PRO A 234 40.29 -24.93 -0.69
N GLY A 235 39.31 -25.69 -1.18
CA GLY A 235 38.43 -26.53 -0.34
C GLY A 235 36.93 -26.43 -0.64
N GLN A 236 36.48 -25.46 -1.44
CA GLN A 236 35.08 -25.44 -1.89
C GLN A 236 34.79 -26.59 -2.87
N VAL A 237 33.71 -27.33 -2.62
CA VAL A 237 33.22 -28.36 -3.54
C VAL A 237 32.67 -27.69 -4.79
N GLN A 238 33.32 -27.91 -5.94
CA GLN A 238 32.94 -27.30 -7.20
C GLN A 238 31.60 -27.88 -7.70
N MET A 239 30.49 -27.19 -7.39
CA MET A 239 29.15 -27.58 -7.85
C MET A 239 29.10 -27.75 -9.38
N PRO A 240 28.40 -28.77 -9.93
CA PRO A 240 28.31 -28.98 -11.38
C PRO A 240 27.78 -27.73 -12.10
N GLY A 241 28.32 -27.40 -13.28
CA GLY A 241 28.18 -26.08 -13.90
C GLY A 241 26.75 -25.51 -14.00
N ARG A 242 25.73 -26.35 -14.23
CA ARG A 242 24.32 -25.91 -14.24
C ARG A 242 23.84 -25.37 -12.88
N TYR A 243 24.35 -25.92 -11.78
CA TYR A 243 24.01 -25.50 -10.42
C TYR A 243 24.76 -24.23 -10.00
N SER A 244 26.01 -24.02 -10.43
CA SER A 244 26.77 -22.82 -10.07
C SER A 244 26.15 -21.54 -10.64
N VAL A 245 25.58 -21.59 -11.86
CA VAL A 245 24.85 -20.46 -12.47
C VAL A 245 23.64 -20.05 -11.64
N ILE A 246 22.87 -21.05 -11.20
CA ILE A 246 21.61 -20.82 -10.48
C ILE A 246 21.92 -20.37 -9.05
N ASN A 247 22.96 -20.91 -8.41
CA ASN A 247 23.36 -20.47 -7.09
C ASN A 247 23.89 -19.02 -7.09
N ASP A 248 24.73 -18.63 -8.06
CA ASP A 248 25.12 -17.21 -8.22
C ASP A 248 23.88 -16.32 -8.43
N ARG A 249 22.90 -16.76 -9.24
CA ARG A 249 21.64 -16.02 -9.44
C ARG A 249 20.78 -15.91 -8.18
N LEU A 250 20.78 -16.91 -7.29
CA LEU A 250 20.09 -16.89 -5.99
C LEU A 250 20.83 -16.00 -4.96
N ALA A 251 22.17 -16.04 -4.95
CA ALA A 251 23.00 -15.16 -4.14
C ALA A 251 22.85 -13.69 -4.55
N ARG A 252 22.85 -13.39 -5.86
CA ARG A 252 22.54 -12.05 -6.41
C ARG A 252 21.11 -11.60 -6.11
N LEU A 253 20.14 -12.51 -6.02
CA LEU A 253 18.79 -12.21 -5.53
C LEU A 253 18.79 -11.79 -4.03
N GLY A 254 19.92 -11.88 -3.32
CA GLY A 254 20.08 -11.51 -1.91
C GLY A 254 19.74 -12.62 -0.90
N LEU A 255 19.64 -13.87 -1.34
CA LEU A 255 19.33 -15.00 -0.45
C LEU A 255 20.62 -15.53 0.24
N PRO A 256 20.55 -16.05 1.48
CA PRO A 256 21.65 -16.84 2.06
C PRO A 256 21.82 -18.16 1.32
N ASP A 257 23.07 -18.66 1.28
CA ASP A 257 23.42 -19.98 0.73
C ASP A 257 22.51 -21.07 1.32
N ALA A 258 22.34 -21.09 2.64
CA ALA A 258 21.48 -22.06 3.34
C ALA A 258 19.99 -22.02 2.92
N LEU A 259 19.49 -20.94 2.31
CA LEU A 259 18.15 -20.91 1.68
C LEU A 259 18.24 -21.24 0.19
N ALA A 260 19.27 -20.79 -0.52
CA ALA A 260 19.52 -21.12 -1.91
C ALA A 260 19.67 -22.64 -2.12
N ASP A 261 20.47 -23.31 -1.28
CA ASP A 261 20.65 -24.76 -1.25
C ASP A 261 19.31 -25.48 -1.05
N ARG A 262 18.53 -25.10 -0.03
CA ARG A 262 17.19 -25.69 0.21
C ARG A 262 16.23 -25.50 -0.97
N LEU A 263 16.33 -24.39 -1.70
CA LEU A 263 15.53 -24.13 -2.90
C LEU A 263 16.01 -25.00 -4.08
N LEU A 264 17.33 -25.19 -4.24
CA LEU A 264 17.92 -26.08 -5.26
C LEU A 264 17.59 -27.55 -5.01
N GLU A 265 17.72 -28.01 -3.75
CA GLU A 265 17.29 -29.35 -3.31
C GLU A 265 15.80 -29.56 -3.58
N SER A 266 14.96 -28.59 -3.22
CA SER A 266 13.51 -28.65 -3.44
C SER A 266 13.12 -28.66 -4.93
N ALA A 267 13.88 -27.95 -5.78
CA ALA A 267 13.68 -27.94 -7.23
C ALA A 267 14.17 -29.23 -7.90
N GLY A 268 15.14 -29.92 -7.30
CA GLY A 268 15.64 -31.22 -7.73
C GLY A 268 16.37 -31.21 -9.08
N GLN A 269 16.38 -32.36 -9.75
CA GLN A 269 16.90 -32.51 -11.11
C GLN A 269 15.82 -32.11 -12.13
N GLN A 270 16.12 -31.13 -12.98
CA GLN A 270 15.25 -30.65 -14.05
C GLN A 270 15.99 -30.70 -15.40
N SER A 271 15.25 -30.80 -16.51
CA SER A 271 15.87 -30.94 -17.85
C SER A 271 16.75 -29.74 -18.25
N SER A 272 16.43 -28.54 -17.74
CA SER A 272 17.02 -27.26 -18.13
C SER A 272 17.09 -26.29 -16.94
N MET A 273 18.10 -25.42 -16.97
CA MET A 273 18.39 -24.43 -15.92
C MET A 273 17.22 -23.46 -15.72
N SER A 274 16.54 -23.09 -16.81
CA SER A 274 15.35 -22.25 -16.81
C SER A 274 14.15 -22.91 -16.12
N LYS A 275 14.03 -24.25 -16.19
CA LYS A 275 13.02 -25.00 -15.41
C LYS A 275 13.41 -25.03 -13.93
N THR A 276 14.68 -25.31 -13.59
CA THR A 276 15.16 -25.25 -12.21
C THR A 276 14.92 -23.87 -11.58
N TRP A 277 15.28 -22.78 -12.26
CA TRP A 277 15.04 -21.42 -11.77
C TRP A 277 13.56 -21.13 -11.52
N ARG A 278 12.68 -21.50 -12.46
CA ARG A 278 11.21 -21.38 -12.28
C ARG A 278 10.73 -22.19 -11.07
N GLN A 279 11.26 -23.38 -10.84
CA GLN A 279 10.94 -24.17 -9.64
C GLN A 279 11.45 -23.50 -8.36
N CYS A 280 12.69 -23.04 -8.29
CA CYS A 280 13.22 -22.31 -7.12
C CYS A 280 12.32 -21.12 -6.75
N MET A 281 11.88 -20.33 -7.75
CA MET A 281 10.96 -19.21 -7.52
C MET A 281 9.55 -19.67 -7.08
N ALA A 282 9.04 -20.78 -7.61
CA ALA A 282 7.77 -21.37 -7.18
C ALA A 282 7.83 -22.04 -5.79
N HIS A 283 9.00 -22.52 -5.37
CA HIS A 283 9.24 -22.99 -4.01
C HIS A 283 9.36 -21.81 -3.02
N LEU A 284 10.09 -20.75 -3.38
CA LEU A 284 10.16 -19.51 -2.59
C LEU A 284 8.77 -18.87 -2.41
N SER A 285 7.98 -18.75 -3.48
CA SER A 285 6.60 -18.24 -3.41
C SER A 285 5.72 -19.06 -2.46
N ARG A 286 5.86 -20.40 -2.44
CA ARG A 286 5.12 -21.28 -1.53
C ARG A 286 5.62 -21.25 -0.07
N GLN A 287 6.88 -20.88 0.16
CA GLN A 287 7.47 -20.76 1.50
C GLN A 287 7.21 -19.39 2.16
N LEU A 288 6.79 -18.37 1.40
CA LEU A 288 6.51 -17.04 1.93
C LEU A 288 5.20 -17.02 2.75
N PRO A 289 5.25 -16.73 4.07
CA PRO A 289 4.06 -16.60 4.90
C PRO A 289 3.29 -15.31 4.56
N ILE A 290 2.16 -15.44 3.86
CA ILE A 290 1.26 -14.32 3.52
C ILE A 290 0.01 -14.39 4.38
N ALA A 291 -0.41 -13.25 4.94
CA ALA A 291 -1.67 -13.15 5.66
C ALA A 291 -2.86 -13.24 4.69
N GLY A 292 -3.60 -14.36 4.76
CA GLY A 292 -4.68 -14.67 3.80
C GLY A 292 -5.84 -13.67 3.78
N GLN A 293 -6.00 -12.85 4.82
CA GLN A 293 -7.09 -11.89 4.99
C GLN A 293 -6.55 -10.44 5.11
N ASP A 294 -7.36 -9.45 4.74
CA ASP A 294 -7.00 -8.03 4.85
C ASP A 294 -7.31 -7.53 6.28
N LEU A 295 -6.29 -7.59 7.15
CA LEU A 295 -6.43 -7.38 8.59
C LEU A 295 -7.14 -6.06 8.97
N VAL A 296 -6.81 -4.98 8.28
CA VAL A 296 -7.37 -3.65 8.54
C VAL A 296 -8.83 -3.55 8.09
N GLN A 297 -9.22 -4.21 6.99
CA GLN A 297 -10.63 -4.26 6.54
C GLN A 297 -11.53 -4.96 7.57
N GLN A 298 -10.99 -5.93 8.33
CA GLN A 298 -11.73 -6.65 9.37
C GLN A 298 -11.96 -5.83 10.65
N GLY A 299 -11.28 -4.70 10.81
CA GLY A 299 -11.26 -3.96 12.07
C GLY A 299 -10.45 -4.66 13.17
N GLY A 300 -10.47 -4.07 14.36
CA GLY A 300 -9.64 -4.44 15.51
C GLY A 300 -8.65 -3.34 15.89
N VAL A 301 -7.76 -3.66 16.84
CA VAL A 301 -6.75 -2.73 17.37
C VAL A 301 -5.36 -3.21 16.95
N PHE A 302 -4.61 -2.37 16.24
CA PHE A 302 -3.33 -2.73 15.66
C PHE A 302 -2.23 -1.73 16.07
N ALA A 303 -1.17 -2.21 16.72
CA ALA A 303 0.03 -1.43 17.02
C ALA A 303 1.14 -1.71 16.01
N PHE A 304 1.63 -0.65 15.37
CA PHE A 304 2.68 -0.72 14.38
C PHE A 304 4.02 -0.52 15.07
N VAL A 305 4.83 -1.57 15.11
CA VAL A 305 6.09 -1.64 15.88
C VAL A 305 7.27 -1.87 14.95
N GLY A 306 8.49 -1.53 15.38
CA GLY A 306 9.68 -1.55 14.53
C GLY A 306 10.56 -0.31 14.75
N GLN A 307 11.75 -0.30 14.14
CA GLN A 307 12.79 0.70 14.40
C GLN A 307 12.40 2.14 13.99
N THR A 308 13.31 3.10 14.17
CA THR A 308 13.20 4.42 13.54
C THR A 308 13.28 4.31 12.02
N GLY A 309 12.70 5.26 11.28
CA GLY A 309 12.82 5.34 9.81
C GLY A 309 12.06 4.29 8.98
N VAL A 310 11.62 3.15 9.54
CA VAL A 310 10.98 2.04 8.80
C VAL A 310 9.56 2.34 8.25
N GLY A 311 9.06 3.57 8.37
CA GLY A 311 7.80 3.99 7.77
C GLY A 311 6.51 3.66 8.55
N LYS A 312 6.58 3.51 9.89
CA LYS A 312 5.41 3.17 10.74
C LYS A 312 4.25 4.18 10.62
N THR A 313 4.51 5.45 10.94
CA THR A 313 3.54 6.55 10.81
C THR A 313 2.96 6.64 9.39
N THR A 314 3.79 6.47 8.36
CA THR A 314 3.37 6.48 6.94
C THR A 314 2.50 5.27 6.57
N THR A 315 2.81 4.08 7.12
CA THR A 315 2.00 2.87 6.94
C THR A 315 0.62 3.05 7.57
N ILE A 316 0.56 3.60 8.78
CA ILE A 316 -0.70 3.99 9.44
C ILE A 316 -1.46 5.01 8.58
N ALA A 317 -0.79 6.02 8.03
CA ALA A 317 -1.42 7.02 7.16
C ALA A 317 -2.08 6.40 5.93
N LYS A 318 -1.38 5.50 5.22
CA LYS A 318 -1.92 4.81 4.05
C LYS A 318 -3.09 3.88 4.41
N LEU A 319 -2.97 3.11 5.50
CA LEU A 319 -4.03 2.20 5.96
C LEU A 319 -5.27 2.94 6.47
N ALA A 320 -5.08 4.03 7.24
CA ALA A 320 -6.16 4.90 7.68
C ALA A 320 -6.87 5.53 6.49
N ALA A 321 -6.14 6.19 5.59
CA ALA A 321 -6.71 6.86 4.43
C ALA A 321 -7.45 5.89 3.49
N ARG A 322 -6.93 4.66 3.29
CA ARG A 322 -7.65 3.60 2.57
C ARG A 322 -8.96 3.22 3.28
N TYR A 323 -8.92 2.92 4.58
CA TYR A 323 -10.11 2.54 5.34
C TYR A 323 -11.16 3.67 5.41
N VAL A 324 -10.72 4.94 5.41
CA VAL A 324 -11.59 6.14 5.35
C VAL A 324 -12.27 6.29 3.99
N LEU A 325 -11.62 5.90 2.87
CA LEU A 325 -12.28 5.84 1.56
C LEU A 325 -13.34 4.74 1.52
N ASP A 326 -13.03 3.56 2.08
CA ASP A 326 -13.89 2.37 2.01
C ASP A 326 -15.11 2.46 2.98
N HIS A 327 -14.91 3.00 4.19
CA HIS A 327 -15.92 2.96 5.28
C HIS A 327 -16.32 4.34 5.84
N GLY A 328 -15.66 5.42 5.40
CA GLY A 328 -15.84 6.76 5.94
C GLY A 328 -15.05 7.03 7.24
N PRO A 329 -14.87 8.31 7.60
CA PRO A 329 -13.95 8.71 8.67
C PRO A 329 -14.40 8.32 10.08
N GLY A 330 -15.71 8.26 10.34
CA GLY A 330 -16.28 7.90 11.64
C GLY A 330 -16.18 6.41 12.02
N LYS A 331 -15.26 5.65 11.39
CA LYS A 331 -15.06 4.20 11.61
C LYS A 331 -13.64 3.82 12.00
N VAL A 332 -12.70 4.78 12.00
CA VAL A 332 -11.32 4.59 12.45
C VAL A 332 -10.96 5.64 13.51
N ALA A 333 -10.06 5.29 14.42
CA ALA A 333 -9.36 6.22 15.30
C ALA A 333 -7.85 5.96 15.29
N LEU A 334 -7.06 7.01 15.53
CA LEU A 334 -5.60 6.92 15.66
C LEU A 334 -5.16 7.16 17.12
N ILE A 335 -4.15 6.42 17.55
CA ILE A 335 -3.46 6.63 18.82
C ILE A 335 -1.96 6.80 18.52
N THR A 336 -1.27 7.67 19.25
CA THR A 336 0.20 7.64 19.33
C THR A 336 0.67 7.25 20.73
N THR A 337 1.69 6.40 20.79
CA THR A 337 2.55 6.20 21.96
C THR A 337 3.99 6.68 21.72
N ASP A 338 4.25 7.40 20.62
CA ASP A 338 5.52 8.09 20.40
C ASP A 338 5.51 9.46 21.10
N THR A 339 5.81 9.43 22.39
CA THR A 339 6.05 10.61 23.23
C THR A 339 7.51 11.04 23.24
N TYR A 340 8.40 10.36 22.48
CA TYR A 340 9.85 10.58 22.52
C TYR A 340 10.32 11.44 21.35
N ARG A 341 9.68 11.32 20.18
CA ARG A 341 9.96 12.16 19.00
C ARG A 341 9.15 13.45 19.06
N VAL A 342 9.84 14.59 19.22
CA VAL A 342 9.23 15.93 19.16
C VAL A 342 8.40 16.09 17.89
N GLY A 343 7.17 16.58 18.03
CA GLY A 343 6.22 16.78 16.93
C GLY A 343 5.57 15.50 16.37
N ALA A 344 5.84 14.30 16.89
CA ALA A 344 5.19 13.08 16.41
C ALA A 344 3.68 13.07 16.64
N TYR A 345 3.21 13.62 17.77
CA TYR A 345 1.78 13.83 18.00
C TYR A 345 1.18 14.80 16.99
N ASP A 346 1.81 15.96 16.75
CA ASP A 346 1.30 16.95 15.79
C ASP A 346 1.31 16.45 14.34
N GLN A 347 2.31 15.65 13.96
CA GLN A 347 2.37 14.96 12.68
C GLN A 347 1.16 14.02 12.50
N LEU A 348 0.86 13.18 13.51
CA LEU A 348 -0.29 12.27 13.47
C LEU A 348 -1.63 13.04 13.59
N ARG A 349 -1.69 14.13 14.37
CA ARG A 349 -2.86 15.01 14.52
C ARG A 349 -3.17 15.79 13.24
N SER A 350 -2.14 16.20 12.50
CA SER A 350 -2.29 16.85 11.18
C SER A 350 -2.90 15.88 10.16
N LEU A 351 -2.33 14.67 10.05
CA LEU A 351 -2.90 13.57 9.27
C LEU A 351 -4.37 13.29 9.67
N GLY A 352 -4.64 13.17 10.97
CA GLY A 352 -5.99 12.93 11.50
C GLY A 352 -6.98 14.03 11.10
N ARG A 353 -6.60 15.30 11.24
CA ARG A 353 -7.41 16.45 10.79
C ARG A 353 -7.73 16.36 9.29
N ILE A 354 -6.75 16.02 8.45
CA ILE A 354 -6.91 15.95 6.99
C ILE A 354 -7.81 14.77 6.57
N LEU A 355 -7.74 13.64 7.29
CA LEU A 355 -8.64 12.50 7.09
C LEU A 355 -9.99 12.63 7.82
N ASN A 356 -10.19 13.67 8.64
CA ASN A 356 -11.31 13.84 9.59
C ASN A 356 -11.43 12.67 10.60
N VAL A 357 -10.29 12.12 11.03
CA VAL A 357 -10.16 10.98 11.94
C VAL A 357 -9.69 11.45 13.32
N PRO A 358 -10.32 11.04 14.44
CA PRO A 358 -9.90 11.42 15.77
C PRO A 358 -8.54 10.82 16.12
N VAL A 359 -7.71 11.62 16.79
CA VAL A 359 -6.38 11.24 17.27
C VAL A 359 -6.31 11.41 18.79
N ARG A 360 -5.62 10.50 19.48
CA ARG A 360 -5.32 10.58 20.92
C ARG A 360 -3.83 10.29 21.17
N ALA A 361 -3.26 10.94 22.17
CA ALA A 361 -1.95 10.57 22.71
C ALA A 361 -2.11 9.59 23.87
N VAL A 362 -1.05 8.85 24.18
CA VAL A 362 -0.88 8.10 25.43
C VAL A 362 0.27 8.75 26.21
N ASP A 363 -0.03 9.22 27.41
CA ASP A 363 0.90 9.96 28.28
C ASP A 363 0.89 9.38 29.71
N ALA A 364 1.31 10.16 30.70
CA ALA A 364 1.36 9.73 32.11
C ALA A 364 -0.02 9.62 32.78
N GLU A 365 -1.01 10.40 32.32
CA GLU A 365 -2.36 10.49 32.85
C GLU A 365 -3.33 9.60 32.03
N HIS A 366 -3.14 9.61 30.71
CA HIS A 366 -3.91 8.90 29.71
C HIS A 366 -3.25 7.59 29.31
N SER A 367 -3.27 6.59 30.21
CA SER A 367 -2.74 5.26 29.92
C SER A 367 -3.44 4.60 28.71
N LEU A 368 -2.70 3.77 27.95
CA LEU A 368 -3.20 3.12 26.72
C LEU A 368 -4.55 2.41 26.91
N LEU A 369 -4.75 1.75 28.05
CA LEU A 369 -6.01 1.07 28.38
C LEU A 369 -7.19 2.05 28.53
N ARG A 370 -6.97 3.24 29.13
CA ARG A 370 -7.99 4.31 29.21
C ARG A 370 -8.31 4.88 27.83
N VAL A 371 -7.29 5.12 27.00
CA VAL A 371 -7.45 5.66 25.64
C VAL A 371 -8.17 4.67 24.71
N LEU A 372 -7.86 3.37 24.80
CA LEU A 372 -8.61 2.33 24.11
C LEU A 372 -10.05 2.21 24.61
N ALA A 373 -10.30 2.46 25.90
CA ALA A 373 -11.65 2.40 26.46
C ALA A 373 -12.56 3.53 25.97
N SER A 374 -12.04 4.73 25.68
CA SER A 374 -12.79 5.87 25.14
C SER A 374 -12.95 5.87 23.61
N LEU A 375 -12.38 4.86 22.92
CA LEU A 375 -12.42 4.69 21.47
C LEU A 375 -13.13 3.39 21.02
N LYS A 376 -13.77 2.64 21.94
CA LYS A 376 -14.47 1.37 21.66
C LYS A 376 -15.54 1.42 20.56
N GLN A 377 -16.06 2.60 20.27
CA GLN A 377 -17.05 2.89 19.23
C GLN A 377 -16.48 2.84 17.79
N PHE A 378 -15.14 2.84 17.62
CA PHE A 378 -14.48 2.76 16.33
C PHE A 378 -14.12 1.29 16.00
N PRO A 379 -14.65 0.69 14.92
CA PRO A 379 -14.29 -0.66 14.51
C PRO A 379 -12.81 -0.87 14.22
N LEU A 380 -12.08 0.18 13.83
CA LEU A 380 -10.63 0.15 13.60
C LEU A 380 -9.91 1.14 14.52
N ILE A 381 -8.86 0.69 15.20
CA ILE A 381 -7.94 1.55 15.94
C ILE A 381 -6.50 1.25 15.51
N LEU A 382 -5.78 2.27 15.04
CA LEU A 382 -4.38 2.16 14.61
C LEU A 382 -3.50 2.92 15.62
N ILE A 383 -2.50 2.23 16.18
CA ILE A 383 -1.58 2.77 17.20
C ILE A 383 -0.19 2.95 16.55
N ASP A 384 0.28 4.18 16.44
CA ASP A 384 1.68 4.49 16.11
C ASP A 384 2.54 4.43 17.38
N THR A 385 3.76 3.90 17.26
CA THR A 385 4.66 3.72 18.40
C THR A 385 6.03 4.32 18.12
N ALA A 386 6.76 4.68 19.18
CA ALA A 386 8.14 5.10 19.03
C ALA A 386 8.99 4.02 18.35
N GLY A 387 9.98 4.47 17.58
CA GLY A 387 10.96 3.59 16.96
C GLY A 387 12.17 3.40 17.85
N PHE A 388 12.48 2.14 18.19
CA PHE A 388 13.67 1.80 18.97
C PHE A 388 14.54 0.77 18.24
N ARG A 389 15.85 0.90 18.42
CA ARG A 389 16.83 -0.12 18.01
C ARG A 389 16.72 -1.36 18.90
N HIS A 390 17.31 -2.48 18.47
CA HIS A 390 17.44 -3.64 19.35
C HIS A 390 18.31 -3.30 20.57
N GLY A 391 17.99 -3.88 21.73
CA GLY A 391 18.72 -3.65 22.99
C GLY A 391 18.46 -2.29 23.68
N ASP A 392 17.59 -1.43 23.12
CA ASP A 392 17.18 -0.20 23.77
C ASP A 392 16.37 -0.49 25.07
N PRO A 393 16.65 0.15 26.22
CA PRO A 393 15.84 -0.01 27.43
C PRO A 393 14.38 0.42 27.25
N LEU A 394 14.11 1.49 26.48
CA LEU A 394 12.77 2.07 26.30
C LEU A 394 11.87 1.14 25.47
N LEU A 395 12.46 0.32 24.59
CA LEU A 395 11.73 -0.72 23.87
C LEU A 395 11.03 -1.69 24.82
N LYS A 396 11.65 -2.07 25.94
CA LYS A 396 11.04 -2.95 26.94
C LYS A 396 9.85 -2.28 27.63
N GLU A 397 9.92 -0.97 27.85
CA GLU A 397 8.81 -0.20 28.44
C GLU A 397 7.62 -0.10 27.46
N GLN A 398 7.89 0.20 26.18
CA GLN A 398 6.89 0.23 25.11
C GLN A 398 6.21 -1.13 24.94
N LEU A 399 6.99 -2.21 24.87
CA LEU A 399 6.44 -3.57 24.77
C LEU A 399 5.60 -3.92 26.00
N ARG A 400 6.03 -3.55 27.22
CA ARG A 400 5.23 -3.73 28.44
C ARG A 400 3.89 -2.96 28.41
N LYS A 401 3.86 -1.77 27.82
CA LYS A 401 2.60 -1.01 27.60
C LYS A 401 1.66 -1.77 26.65
N LEU A 402 2.16 -2.34 25.56
CA LEU A 402 1.37 -3.14 24.61
C LEU A 402 0.94 -4.51 25.19
N ASP A 403 1.85 -5.23 25.85
CA ASP A 403 1.59 -6.51 26.53
C ASP A 403 0.48 -6.41 27.59
N SER A 404 0.23 -5.22 28.15
CA SER A 404 -0.86 -4.95 29.10
C SER A 404 -2.27 -4.93 28.48
N CYS A 405 -2.38 -4.91 27.15
CA CYS A 405 -3.64 -4.75 26.41
C CYS A 405 -3.85 -5.92 25.43
N PRO A 406 -4.43 -7.06 25.85
CA PRO A 406 -4.55 -8.28 25.02
C PRO A 406 -5.34 -8.16 23.72
N ALA A 407 -6.11 -7.07 23.53
CA ALA A 407 -6.82 -6.80 22.27
C ALA A 407 -5.92 -6.16 21.19
N VAL A 408 -4.71 -5.73 21.53
CA VAL A 408 -3.79 -5.05 20.62
C VAL A 408 -2.96 -6.08 19.85
N LYS A 409 -3.26 -6.25 18.56
CA LYS A 409 -2.44 -7.03 17.63
C LYS A 409 -1.20 -6.24 17.24
N ARG A 410 -0.06 -6.92 17.09
CA ARG A 410 1.23 -6.31 16.70
C ARG A 410 1.55 -6.52 15.24
N VAL A 411 1.77 -5.40 14.55
CA VAL A 411 2.20 -5.35 13.16
C VAL A 411 3.64 -4.87 13.12
N LEU A 412 4.58 -5.79 12.87
CA LEU A 412 5.99 -5.44 12.72
C LEU A 412 6.23 -4.80 11.35
N VAL A 413 6.76 -3.59 11.34
CA VAL A 413 7.11 -2.86 10.12
C VAL A 413 8.60 -3.00 9.86
N LEU A 414 8.97 -3.54 8.69
CA LEU A 414 10.34 -3.76 8.26
C LEU A 414 10.59 -3.07 6.91
N ALA A 415 11.69 -2.32 6.80
CA ALA A 415 12.08 -1.68 5.55
C ALA A 415 12.93 -2.63 4.69
N CYS A 416 12.59 -2.76 3.41
CA CYS A 416 13.28 -3.66 2.47
C CYS A 416 14.71 -3.24 2.14
N ASN A 417 15.08 -1.97 2.34
CA ASN A 417 16.47 -1.50 2.25
C ASN A 417 17.27 -1.62 3.57
N SER A 418 16.81 -2.47 4.50
CA SER A 418 17.56 -2.84 5.71
C SER A 418 18.31 -4.17 5.53
N GLN A 419 19.51 -4.26 6.11
CA GLN A 419 20.29 -5.50 6.14
C GLN A 419 19.58 -6.63 6.91
N ARG A 420 19.80 -7.89 6.50
CA ARG A 420 19.19 -9.09 7.10
C ARG A 420 19.36 -9.17 8.61
N GLN A 421 20.54 -8.80 9.12
CA GLN A 421 20.87 -8.79 10.55
C GLN A 421 19.99 -7.81 11.32
N THR A 422 19.77 -6.61 10.79
CA THR A 422 18.92 -5.56 11.37
C THR A 422 17.45 -5.98 11.38
N MET A 423 16.96 -6.59 10.29
CA MET A 423 15.59 -7.14 10.22
C MET A 423 15.38 -8.32 11.19
N THR A 424 16.37 -9.21 11.29
CA THR A 424 16.36 -10.36 12.22
C THR A 424 16.38 -9.91 13.68
N ALA A 425 17.27 -8.99 14.03
CA ALA A 425 17.36 -8.43 15.38
C ALA A 425 16.07 -7.68 15.77
N SER A 426 15.43 -6.98 14.81
CA SER A 426 14.12 -6.36 15.01
C SER A 426 13.04 -7.42 15.28
N THR A 427 12.99 -8.47 14.46
CA THR A 427 12.02 -9.57 14.62
C THR A 427 12.09 -10.19 16.02
N HIS A 428 13.30 -10.46 16.50
CA HIS A 428 13.50 -10.98 17.85
C HIS A 428 13.13 -9.96 18.94
N ALA A 429 13.57 -8.71 18.81
CA ALA A 429 13.38 -7.68 19.83
C ALA A 429 11.92 -7.26 20.03
N TYR A 430 11.09 -7.29 18.97
CA TYR A 430 9.69 -6.87 19.02
C TYR A 430 8.68 -7.98 19.33
N ALA A 431 9.10 -9.24 19.47
CA ALA A 431 8.20 -10.38 19.73
C ALA A 431 7.55 -10.37 21.15
N SER A 432 8.30 -9.93 22.17
CA SER A 432 7.92 -9.98 23.61
C SER A 432 7.11 -11.22 24.04
N ARG A 433 5.92 -11.07 24.67
CA ARG A 433 5.07 -12.18 25.16
C ARG A 433 3.89 -12.50 24.26
N GLN A 434 3.22 -11.52 23.66
CA GLN A 434 2.09 -11.77 22.75
C GLN A 434 2.53 -12.19 21.33
N GLY A 435 3.81 -12.02 20.97
CA GLY A 435 4.32 -12.30 19.62
C GLY A 435 4.21 -11.10 18.68
N ILE A 436 4.14 -11.43 17.39
CA ILE A 436 3.90 -10.52 16.26
C ILE A 436 2.81 -11.19 15.41
N ASP A 437 1.65 -10.55 15.28
CA ASP A 437 0.51 -11.09 14.50
C ASP A 437 0.75 -11.01 12.99
N ALA A 438 1.45 -9.96 12.55
CA ALA A 438 1.69 -9.70 11.13
C ALA A 438 2.92 -8.83 10.86
N CYS A 439 3.37 -8.83 9.61
CA CYS A 439 4.44 -7.99 9.10
C CYS A 439 3.92 -7.04 7.99
N VAL A 440 4.52 -5.85 7.90
CA VAL A 440 4.45 -4.99 6.70
C VAL A 440 5.86 -4.77 6.19
N LEU A 441 6.06 -5.04 4.90
CA LEU A 441 7.29 -4.66 4.20
C LEU A 441 7.13 -3.25 3.62
N THR A 442 8.04 -2.34 3.94
CA THR A 442 8.06 -0.96 3.43
C THR A 442 9.26 -0.71 2.53
N LYS A 443 9.23 0.40 1.79
CA LYS A 443 10.35 0.87 0.96
C LYS A 443 10.82 -0.18 -0.07
N LEU A 444 9.89 -0.88 -0.72
CA LEU A 444 10.22 -1.81 -1.83
C LEU A 444 10.81 -1.05 -3.04
N ASP A 445 10.48 0.23 -3.14
CA ASP A 445 10.93 1.23 -4.10
C ASP A 445 12.34 1.78 -3.81
N GLU A 446 12.80 1.74 -2.55
CA GLU A 446 14.16 2.16 -2.15
C GLU A 446 15.14 0.98 -2.02
N ALA A 447 14.73 -0.24 -2.40
CA ALA A 447 15.48 -1.47 -2.13
C ALA A 447 16.20 -2.00 -3.38
N ALA A 448 17.54 -2.04 -3.34
CA ALA A 448 18.34 -2.65 -4.41
C ALA A 448 18.05 -4.15 -4.58
N SER A 449 17.76 -4.86 -3.48
CA SER A 449 17.37 -6.27 -3.48
C SER A 449 16.34 -6.57 -2.39
N LEU A 450 15.44 -7.51 -2.65
CA LEU A 450 14.44 -7.97 -1.69
C LEU A 450 14.82 -9.29 -1.00
N GLY A 451 15.88 -9.99 -1.41
CA GLY A 451 16.23 -11.31 -0.87
C GLY A 451 16.45 -11.31 0.64
N GLU A 452 17.02 -10.23 1.18
CA GLU A 452 17.20 -10.01 2.62
C GLU A 452 15.86 -10.08 3.37
N ALA A 453 14.85 -9.36 2.85
CA ALA A 453 13.50 -9.34 3.40
C ALA A 453 12.83 -10.71 3.26
N LEU A 454 12.85 -11.30 2.06
CA LEU A 454 12.21 -12.60 1.80
C LEU A 454 12.81 -13.73 2.66
N SER A 455 14.13 -13.69 2.89
CA SER A 455 14.83 -14.68 3.72
C SER A 455 14.39 -14.59 5.18
N VAL A 456 14.33 -13.39 5.77
CA VAL A 456 13.86 -13.20 7.15
C VAL A 456 12.40 -13.63 7.29
N LEU A 457 11.55 -13.37 6.30
CA LEU A 457 10.16 -13.83 6.33
C LEU A 457 10.03 -15.35 6.33
N VAL A 458 10.79 -16.05 5.48
CA VAL A 458 10.80 -17.53 5.44
C VAL A 458 11.40 -18.11 6.73
N GLU A 459 12.53 -17.59 7.21
CA GLU A 459 13.22 -18.09 8.42
C GLU A 459 12.44 -17.83 9.72
N ARG A 460 11.63 -16.76 9.76
CA ARG A 460 10.89 -16.35 10.97
C ARG A 460 9.39 -16.60 10.88
N GLN A 461 8.89 -17.12 9.75
CA GLN A 461 7.48 -17.42 9.50
C GLN A 461 6.54 -16.23 9.80
N LEU A 462 6.98 -15.00 9.48
CA LEU A 462 6.28 -13.75 9.77
C LEU A 462 5.16 -13.45 8.75
N PRO A 463 3.86 -13.50 9.11
CA PRO A 463 2.77 -13.34 8.14
C PRO A 463 2.72 -11.93 7.53
N VAL A 464 3.13 -11.76 6.26
CA VAL A 464 3.08 -10.44 5.60
C VAL A 464 1.65 -10.09 5.25
N ALA A 465 1.16 -8.96 5.74
CA ALA A 465 -0.17 -8.44 5.43
C ALA A 465 -0.16 -7.42 4.29
N TYR A 466 0.83 -6.52 4.29
CA TYR A 466 0.92 -5.42 3.31
C TYR A 466 2.35 -5.17 2.83
N THR A 467 2.45 -4.52 1.67
CA THR A 467 3.69 -4.02 1.06
C THR A 467 3.53 -2.55 0.68
N THR A 468 4.58 -1.71 0.80
CA THR A 468 4.56 -0.32 0.30
C THR A 468 5.72 -0.05 -0.66
N ASN A 469 5.43 0.55 -1.82
CA ASN A 469 6.32 0.70 -2.97
C ASN A 469 6.33 2.14 -3.53
N GLY A 470 6.40 3.14 -2.64
CA GLY A 470 6.34 4.55 -2.98
C GLY A 470 5.84 5.41 -1.81
N GLN A 471 5.51 6.67 -2.07
CA GLN A 471 5.14 7.66 -1.05
C GLN A 471 3.64 8.02 -1.05
N GLU A 472 2.94 7.93 -2.21
CA GLU A 472 1.54 8.41 -2.36
C GLU A 472 0.59 7.79 -1.31
N ILE A 473 -0.08 8.65 -0.53
CA ILE A 473 -1.17 8.26 0.37
C ILE A 473 -2.51 8.40 -0.37
N PRO A 474 -3.42 7.40 -0.36
CA PRO A 474 -3.31 6.05 0.22
C PRO A 474 -2.78 4.99 -0.76
N ARG A 475 -2.29 5.36 -1.94
CA ARG A 475 -2.14 4.46 -3.10
C ARG A 475 -1.00 3.48 -2.99
N ASP A 476 0.14 3.90 -2.44
CA ASP A 476 1.36 3.11 -2.43
C ASP A 476 1.38 2.13 -1.24
N ILE A 477 0.27 1.41 -1.04
CA ILE A 477 0.16 0.23 -0.18
C ILE A 477 -0.71 -0.84 -0.87
N ALA A 478 -0.18 -2.05 -0.96
CA ALA A 478 -0.90 -3.21 -1.46
C ALA A 478 -1.07 -4.27 -0.37
N ARG A 479 -2.05 -5.17 -0.53
CA ARG A 479 -2.02 -6.45 0.20
C ARG A 479 -0.80 -7.24 -0.28
N ALA A 480 -0.10 -7.89 0.65
CA ALA A 480 1.04 -8.72 0.28
C ALA A 480 0.60 -9.94 -0.56
N SER A 481 1.42 -10.31 -1.53
CA SER A 481 1.25 -11.49 -2.38
C SER A 481 2.61 -12.09 -2.67
N ALA A 482 2.79 -13.38 -2.38
CA ALA A 482 4.07 -14.07 -2.57
C ALA A 482 4.54 -14.02 -4.03
N HIS A 483 3.63 -14.19 -4.99
CA HIS A 483 3.93 -14.10 -6.41
C HIS A 483 4.40 -12.69 -6.82
N GLN A 484 3.81 -11.63 -6.26
CA GLN A 484 4.24 -10.26 -6.55
C GLN A 484 5.59 -9.95 -5.88
N LEU A 485 5.79 -10.37 -4.62
CA LEU A 485 7.06 -10.19 -3.91
C LEU A 485 8.24 -10.89 -4.63
N VAL A 486 8.06 -12.13 -5.08
CA VAL A 486 9.06 -12.85 -5.86
C VAL A 486 9.26 -12.22 -7.24
N ALA A 487 8.18 -11.78 -7.91
CA ALA A 487 8.30 -11.08 -9.20
C ALA A 487 9.07 -9.75 -9.08
N SER A 488 8.82 -8.95 -8.05
CA SER A 488 9.56 -7.72 -7.76
C SER A 488 11.05 -7.99 -7.47
N ALA A 489 11.36 -9.04 -6.71
CA ALA A 489 12.76 -9.43 -6.46
C ALA A 489 13.49 -9.81 -7.76
N VAL A 490 12.82 -10.57 -8.64
CA VAL A 490 13.36 -10.97 -9.95
C VAL A 490 13.45 -9.79 -10.93
N ALA A 491 12.59 -8.76 -10.78
CA ALA A 491 12.66 -7.54 -11.59
C ALA A 491 13.88 -6.68 -11.23
N LEU A 492 14.16 -6.47 -9.94
CA LEU A 492 15.34 -5.72 -9.47
C LEU A 492 16.65 -6.39 -9.96
N LEU A 493 16.74 -7.72 -9.85
CA LEU A 493 17.86 -8.52 -10.35
C LEU A 493 18.11 -8.37 -11.88
N ARG A 494 17.10 -7.96 -12.66
CA ARG A 494 17.24 -7.66 -14.09
C ARG A 494 17.74 -6.24 -14.32
N ALA A 495 17.21 -5.25 -13.58
CA ALA A 495 17.64 -3.86 -13.66
C ALA A 495 19.15 -3.72 -13.40
N GLU A 496 19.68 -4.38 -12.36
CA GLU A 496 21.14 -4.46 -12.12
C GLU A 496 21.94 -4.95 -13.34
N GLY A 497 21.41 -5.96 -14.06
CA GLY A 497 22.08 -6.53 -15.22
C GLY A 497 22.09 -5.59 -16.43
N GLU A 498 20.98 -4.87 -16.64
CA GLU A 498 20.82 -3.94 -17.76
C GLU A 498 21.67 -2.67 -17.54
N GLU A 499 21.73 -2.15 -16.30
CA GLU A 499 22.65 -1.05 -15.93
C GLU A 499 24.12 -1.42 -16.13
N TYR A 500 24.55 -2.63 -15.70
CA TYR A 500 25.93 -3.07 -15.92
C TYR A 500 26.30 -3.17 -17.41
N THR A 501 25.38 -3.60 -18.27
CA THR A 501 25.62 -3.66 -19.72
C THR A 501 25.69 -2.28 -20.38
N SER A 502 25.04 -1.25 -19.84
CA SER A 502 25.09 0.11 -20.41
C SER A 502 26.35 0.87 -19.99
N GLN A 503 26.90 0.61 -18.79
CA GLN A 503 28.11 1.28 -18.29
C GLN A 503 29.43 0.67 -18.82
N THR A 504 29.40 -0.55 -19.39
CA THR A 504 30.60 -1.25 -19.88
C THR A 504 30.75 -1.25 -21.41
N GLY A 505 29.84 -0.59 -22.14
CA GLY A 505 29.82 -0.49 -23.61
C GLY A 505 30.18 0.88 -24.18
N GLY A 506 30.96 1.70 -23.44
CA GLY A 506 31.39 3.05 -23.83
C GLY A 506 32.89 3.16 -24.06
#